data_AF-A0A9Q9IYZ1-F1
#
_entry.id   AF-A0A9Q9IYZ1-F1
#
_cell.length_a   1.000
_cell.length_b   1.000
_cell.length_c   1.000
_cell.angle_alpha   90.00
_cell.angle_beta   90.00
_cell.angle_gamma   90.00
#
_symmetry.space_group_name_H-M   'P 1'
#
loop_
_entity.id
_entity.type
_entity.pdbx_description
1 polymer ?
#
loop_
_entity_poly.entity_id
_entity_poly.type
_entity_poly.pdbx_seq_one_letter_code
_entity_poly.pdbx_strand_id
1 'polypeptide(L)'
;MLWKLLAVVALVAGGPAWAQGGSVPPTGIESGGWERQHLGDYVSGPGESLPDFLRRTGRVLHEFTRQSGNEACGAIASDGRRFSLRLYTDGVPHGCAIRTNEVLEGFAYTGETIHSHPWQKVLKMTPAAMAWSRQHRDGNERASSLRNDGASGFSKADRANGDGWLVAGGSLLHIVNGKSERVGSL
;
A
#
# COMPACT_ATOMS: atom_id res chain seq x y z
N MET A 1 41.50 54.54 -1.74
CA MET A 1 40.08 54.72 -1.41
C MET A 1 39.30 53.71 -2.26
N LEU A 2 39.26 52.46 -1.83
CA LEU A 2 38.14 51.76 -1.17
C LEU A 2 36.94 51.45 -2.12
N TRP A 3 36.90 50.20 -2.57
CA TRP A 3 35.80 49.49 -3.24
C TRP A 3 34.47 49.56 -2.49
N LYS A 4 33.34 49.53 -3.22
CA LYS A 4 32.11 48.82 -2.81
C LYS A 4 31.35 48.24 -4.01
N LEU A 5 31.44 46.91 -4.16
CA LEU A 5 30.49 46.05 -4.88
C LEU A 5 29.27 45.83 -3.97
N LEU A 6 28.06 46.02 -4.50
CA LEU A 6 26.81 45.62 -3.85
C LEU A 6 26.42 44.23 -4.38
N ALA A 7 26.62 43.21 -3.54
CA ALA A 7 26.05 41.89 -3.73
C ALA A 7 24.66 41.85 -3.07
N VAL A 8 23.63 41.62 -3.86
CA VAL A 8 22.28 41.32 -3.36
C VAL A 8 22.18 39.80 -3.20
N VAL A 9 22.20 39.34 -1.95
CA VAL A 9 21.89 37.94 -1.59
C VAL A 9 20.38 37.82 -1.46
N ALA A 10 19.73 37.19 -2.44
CA ALA A 10 18.34 36.77 -2.32
C ALA A 10 18.30 35.35 -1.71
N LEU A 11 17.99 35.28 -0.42
CA LEU A 11 17.62 34.03 0.25
C LEU A 11 16.20 33.63 -0.19
N VAL A 12 16.11 32.69 -1.14
CA VAL A 12 14.86 31.98 -1.43
C VAL A 12 14.71 30.87 -0.40
N ALA A 13 13.89 31.10 0.62
CA ALA A 13 13.48 30.07 1.56
C ALA A 13 12.59 29.06 0.85
N GLY A 14 13.16 27.90 0.50
CA GLY A 14 12.40 26.74 0.04
C GLY A 14 11.65 26.11 1.22
N GLY A 15 10.38 26.46 1.37
CA GLY A 15 9.47 25.72 2.24
C GLY A 15 9.19 24.33 1.67
N PRO A 16 8.97 23.30 2.51
CA PRO A 16 8.57 21.99 2.02
C PRO A 16 7.20 22.11 1.35
N ALA A 17 7.12 21.72 0.08
CA ALA A 17 5.85 21.52 -0.61
C ALA A 17 5.20 20.25 -0.05
N TRP A 18 4.41 20.41 1.01
CA TRP A 18 3.44 19.40 1.40
C TRP A 18 2.37 19.38 0.30
N ALA A 19 2.47 18.42 -0.60
CA ALA A 19 1.36 18.10 -1.49
C ALA A 19 0.18 17.70 -0.60
N GLN A 20 -0.77 18.62 -0.42
CA GLN A 20 -2.08 18.30 0.09
C GLN A 20 -2.70 17.31 -0.90
N GLY A 21 -2.67 16.03 -0.56
CA GLY A 21 -3.46 15.01 -1.22
C GLY A 21 -4.93 15.41 -1.09
N GLY A 22 -5.47 16.00 -2.15
CA GLY A 22 -6.90 16.24 -2.26
C GLY A 22 -7.60 14.90 -2.11
N SER A 23 -8.53 14.83 -1.16
CA SER A 23 -9.40 13.69 -0.96
C SER A 23 -10.25 13.52 -2.21
N VAL A 24 -9.86 12.60 -3.09
CA VAL A 24 -10.73 12.14 -4.17
C VAL A 24 -11.89 11.41 -3.47
N PRO A 25 -13.16 11.81 -3.68
CA PRO A 25 -14.29 11.09 -3.10
C PRO A 25 -14.27 9.65 -3.63
N PRO A 26 -14.58 8.65 -2.79
CA PRO A 26 -14.56 7.25 -3.20
C PRO A 26 -15.58 7.04 -4.32
N THR A 27 -15.09 6.86 -5.55
CA THR A 27 -15.91 6.35 -6.65
C THR A 27 -15.89 4.83 -6.55
N GLY A 28 -16.68 4.29 -5.62
CA GLY A 28 -16.84 2.85 -5.46
C GLY A 28 -17.46 2.21 -6.70
N ILE A 29 -16.88 1.11 -7.16
CA ILE A 29 -17.57 0.18 -8.04
C ILE A 29 -18.24 -0.86 -7.14
N GLU A 30 -19.57 -0.76 -6.96
CA GLU A 30 -20.33 -1.77 -6.23
C GLU A 30 -20.11 -3.14 -6.88
N SER A 31 -19.46 -4.05 -6.15
CA SER A 31 -19.05 -5.36 -6.67
C SER A 31 -19.92 -6.49 -6.12
N GLY A 32 -21.23 -6.31 -5.99
CA GLY A 32 -22.11 -7.40 -5.53
C GLY A 32 -21.98 -7.76 -4.04
N GLY A 33 -21.71 -6.76 -3.19
CA GLY A 33 -21.75 -6.91 -1.72
C GLY A 33 -20.56 -6.32 -0.97
N TRP A 34 -19.52 -5.87 -1.67
CA TRP A 34 -18.44 -5.03 -1.14
C TRP A 34 -18.14 -3.89 -2.13
N GLU A 35 -17.39 -2.90 -1.65
CA GLU A 35 -17.00 -1.73 -2.41
C GLU A 35 -15.48 -1.57 -2.36
N ARG A 36 -14.86 -1.45 -3.54
CA ARG A 36 -13.45 -1.08 -3.65
C ARG A 36 -13.32 0.43 -3.49
N GLN A 37 -12.41 0.86 -2.62
CA GLN A 37 -12.17 2.27 -2.31
C GLN A 37 -10.72 2.65 -2.64
N HIS A 38 -10.53 3.84 -3.18
CA HIS A 38 -9.22 4.46 -3.38
C HIS A 38 -8.78 5.15 -2.07
N LEU A 39 -7.55 4.87 -1.63
CA LEU A 39 -6.97 5.38 -0.38
C LEU A 39 -5.94 6.49 -0.59
N GLY A 40 -5.49 6.71 -1.83
CA GLY A 40 -4.57 7.77 -2.19
C GLY A 40 -3.51 7.37 -3.19
N ASP A 41 -2.90 8.41 -3.76
CA ASP A 41 -1.82 8.32 -4.74
C ASP A 41 -0.51 8.81 -4.11
N TYR A 42 0.56 8.02 -4.24
CA TYR A 42 1.85 8.30 -3.64
C TYR A 42 2.94 8.21 -4.70
N VAL A 43 3.87 9.16 -4.68
CA VAL A 43 5.05 9.20 -5.56
C VAL A 43 6.29 9.32 -4.70
N SER A 44 7.37 8.65 -5.12
CA SER A 44 8.65 8.76 -4.45
C SER A 44 9.32 10.12 -4.69
N GLY A 45 10.13 10.56 -3.74
CA GLY A 45 11.03 11.69 -3.95
C GLY A 45 12.07 11.39 -5.03
N PRO A 46 12.70 12.42 -5.63
CA PRO A 46 13.81 12.22 -6.54
C PRO A 46 14.95 11.43 -5.87
N GLY A 47 15.34 10.29 -6.44
CA GLY A 47 16.41 9.45 -5.91
C GLY A 47 16.07 8.67 -4.63
N GLU A 48 14.81 8.73 -4.16
CA GLU A 48 14.35 7.90 -3.03
C GLU A 48 14.41 6.42 -3.43
N SER A 49 15.04 5.60 -2.59
CA SER A 49 15.10 4.15 -2.81
C SER A 49 13.71 3.52 -2.69
N LEU A 50 13.46 2.40 -3.39
CA LEU A 50 12.19 1.68 -3.25
C LEU A 50 11.90 1.30 -1.79
N PRO A 51 12.85 0.71 -1.02
CA PRO A 51 12.62 0.43 0.40
C PRO A 51 12.23 1.66 1.23
N ASP A 52 12.86 2.81 1.04
CA ASP A 52 12.54 4.02 1.81
C ASP A 52 11.16 4.57 1.43
N PHE A 53 10.84 4.59 0.14
CA PHE A 53 9.52 4.94 -0.36
C PHE A 53 8.44 4.03 0.26
N LEU A 54 8.65 2.71 0.23
CA LEU A 54 7.72 1.73 0.77
C LEU A 54 7.63 1.73 2.29
N ARG A 55 8.68 2.13 3.02
CA ARG A 55 8.59 2.34 4.47
C ARG A 55 7.73 3.56 4.79
N ARG A 56 7.87 4.64 4.03
CA ARG A 56 7.07 5.86 4.20
C ARG A 56 5.60 5.62 3.88
N THR A 57 5.29 5.00 2.74
CA THR A 57 3.91 4.64 2.38
C THR A 57 3.37 3.50 3.23
N GLY A 58 4.23 2.57 3.65
CA GLY A 58 3.88 1.46 4.54
C GLY A 58 3.31 1.92 5.88
N ARG A 59 3.72 3.08 6.40
CA ARG A 59 3.09 3.70 7.59
C ARG A 59 1.62 4.03 7.36
N VAL A 60 1.28 4.48 6.15
CA VAL A 60 -0.10 4.78 5.76
C VAL A 60 -0.93 3.49 5.69
N LEU A 61 -0.41 2.44 5.04
CA LEU A 61 -1.07 1.13 5.02
C LEU A 61 -1.25 0.57 6.43
N HIS A 62 -0.20 0.66 7.26
CA HIS A 62 -0.23 0.18 8.64
C HIS A 62 -1.34 0.87 9.45
N GLU A 63 -1.40 2.20 9.38
CA GLU A 63 -2.38 2.97 10.13
C GLU A 63 -3.80 2.71 9.64
N PHE A 64 -4.02 2.68 8.32
CA PHE A 64 -5.32 2.32 7.74
C PHE A 64 -5.79 0.94 8.21
N THR A 65 -4.90 -0.06 8.14
CA THR A 65 -5.23 -1.45 8.50
C THR A 65 -5.47 -1.59 10.00
N ARG A 66 -4.71 -0.87 10.82
CA ARG A 66 -4.87 -0.86 12.28
C ARG A 66 -6.22 -0.25 12.68
N GLN A 67 -6.65 0.82 12.03
CA GLN A 67 -7.91 1.52 12.31
C GLN A 67 -9.13 0.76 11.79
N SER A 68 -9.06 0.24 10.56
CA SER A 68 -10.21 -0.38 9.89
C SER A 68 -10.34 -1.89 10.14
N GLY A 69 -9.22 -2.57 10.39
CA GLY A 69 -9.12 -4.03 10.37
C GLY A 69 -9.14 -4.63 8.95
N ASN A 70 -9.14 -3.81 7.89
CA ASN A 70 -9.17 -4.24 6.50
C ASN A 70 -7.77 -4.20 5.87
N GLU A 71 -7.55 -5.06 4.87
CA GLU A 71 -6.34 -4.99 4.07
C GLU A 71 -6.37 -3.79 3.12
N ALA A 72 -5.19 -3.26 2.82
CA ALA A 72 -4.97 -2.30 1.75
C ALA A 72 -3.87 -2.83 0.83
N CYS A 73 -3.92 -2.49 -0.45
CA CYS A 73 -2.98 -2.99 -1.45
C CYS A 73 -2.75 -1.99 -2.58
N GLY A 74 -1.68 -2.22 -3.35
CA GLY A 74 -1.37 -1.46 -4.55
C GLY A 74 -0.33 -2.16 -5.43
N ALA A 75 -0.38 -1.85 -6.72
CA ALA A 75 0.67 -2.20 -7.66
C ALA A 75 1.79 -1.17 -7.57
N ILE A 76 3.05 -1.62 -7.45
CA ILE A 76 4.21 -0.72 -7.48
C ILE A 76 4.51 -0.40 -8.94
N ALA A 77 4.67 0.89 -9.24
CA ALA A 77 4.95 1.35 -10.60
C ALA A 77 6.16 2.29 -10.64
N SER A 78 6.77 2.46 -11.81
CA SER A 78 7.93 3.33 -12.02
C SER A 78 7.85 4.09 -13.34
N ASP A 79 8.32 5.34 -13.34
CA ASP A 79 8.54 6.16 -14.55
C ASP A 79 10.01 6.06 -15.04
N GLY A 80 10.78 5.11 -14.48
CA GLY A 80 12.23 4.96 -14.70
C GLY A 80 13.09 5.86 -13.82
N ARG A 81 12.51 6.83 -13.11
CA ARG A 81 13.22 7.77 -12.22
C ARG A 81 12.67 7.78 -10.80
N ARG A 82 11.38 7.51 -10.64
CA ARG A 82 10.62 7.51 -9.39
C ARG A 82 9.70 6.30 -9.34
N PHE A 83 9.29 5.96 -8.14
CA PHE A 83 8.26 4.96 -7.88
C PHE A 83 6.91 5.63 -7.63
N SER A 84 5.82 4.91 -7.88
CA SER A 84 4.49 5.30 -7.45
C SER A 84 3.68 4.13 -6.93
N LEU A 85 2.69 4.48 -6.12
CA LEU A 85 1.66 3.59 -5.60
C LEU A 85 0.31 4.29 -5.70
N ARG A 86 -0.66 3.59 -6.25
CA ARG A 86 -2.07 3.90 -6.03
C ARG A 86 -2.64 2.86 -5.08
N LEU A 87 -3.05 3.30 -3.90
CA LEU A 87 -3.51 2.42 -2.84
C LEU A 87 -5.03 2.26 -2.88
N TYR A 88 -5.46 1.03 -2.66
CA TYR A 88 -6.87 0.64 -2.59
C TYR A 88 -7.13 -0.26 -1.40
N THR A 89 -8.40 -0.40 -1.06
CA THR A 89 -8.93 -1.47 -0.20
C THR A 89 -10.19 -2.03 -0.85
N ASP A 90 -10.45 -3.31 -0.65
CA ASP A 90 -11.75 -3.90 -0.96
C ASP A 90 -12.69 -3.93 0.26
N GLY A 91 -12.28 -3.30 1.37
CA GLY A 91 -13.09 -3.20 2.58
C GLY A 91 -13.25 -4.52 3.34
N VAL A 92 -12.32 -5.46 3.16
CA VAL A 92 -12.36 -6.79 3.79
C VAL A 92 -11.03 -7.12 4.50
N PRO A 93 -11.05 -7.96 5.55
CA PRO A 93 -9.87 -8.21 6.39
C PRO A 93 -8.91 -9.28 5.86
N HIS A 94 -9.29 -10.05 4.84
CA HIS A 94 -8.55 -11.23 4.39
C HIS A 94 -8.24 -11.22 2.89
N GLY A 95 -8.35 -10.05 2.25
CA GLY A 95 -8.03 -9.91 0.85
C GLY A 95 -8.07 -8.46 0.37
N CYS A 96 -7.26 -8.18 -0.64
CA CYS A 96 -7.31 -6.96 -1.42
C CYS A 96 -6.88 -7.26 -2.85
N ALA A 97 -7.78 -7.07 -3.81
CA ALA A 97 -7.49 -7.33 -5.21
C ALA A 97 -6.51 -6.30 -5.74
N ILE A 98 -5.42 -6.76 -6.36
CA ILE A 98 -4.46 -5.88 -7.03
C ILE A 98 -4.73 -5.90 -8.52
N ARG A 99 -4.90 -4.72 -9.11
CA ARG A 99 -5.06 -4.53 -10.56
C ARG A 99 -3.81 -3.85 -11.09
N THR A 100 -3.02 -4.58 -11.88
CA THR A 100 -1.68 -4.12 -12.34
C THR A 100 -1.72 -2.97 -13.34
N ASN A 101 -2.89 -2.66 -13.90
CA ASN A 101 -3.13 -1.50 -14.74
C ASN A 101 -3.63 -0.27 -13.96
N GLU A 102 -3.93 -0.38 -12.65
CA GLU A 102 -4.33 0.75 -11.80
C GLU A 102 -3.09 1.50 -11.26
N VAL A 103 -2.29 2.04 -12.17
CA VAL A 103 -1.09 2.83 -11.87
C VAL A 103 -1.28 4.30 -12.26
N LEU A 104 -0.40 5.19 -11.77
CA LEU A 104 -0.44 6.60 -12.15
C LEU A 104 -0.07 6.78 -13.63
N GLU A 105 -0.63 7.81 -14.27
CA GLU A 105 -0.27 8.16 -15.64
C GLU A 105 1.24 8.41 -15.77
N GLY A 106 1.85 7.86 -16.82
CA GLY A 106 3.30 7.95 -17.06
C GLY A 106 4.15 6.95 -16.27
N PHE A 107 3.55 6.14 -15.39
CA PHE A 107 4.23 5.05 -14.69
C PHE A 107 3.85 3.69 -15.29
N ALA A 108 4.77 2.73 -15.22
CA ALA A 108 4.56 1.35 -15.62
C ALA A 108 4.74 0.41 -14.42
N TYR A 109 3.92 -0.63 -14.34
CA TYR A 109 4.01 -1.66 -13.29
C TYR A 109 5.40 -2.30 -13.26
N THR A 110 6.01 -2.40 -12.08
CA THR A 110 7.37 -2.95 -11.92
C THR A 110 7.43 -4.47 -11.89
N GLY A 111 6.28 -5.15 -11.77
CA GLY A 111 6.22 -6.58 -11.46
C GLY A 111 6.04 -6.88 -9.98
N GLU A 112 6.03 -5.86 -9.11
CA GLU A 112 5.95 -6.03 -7.66
C GLU A 112 4.69 -5.38 -7.08
N THR A 113 4.16 -5.96 -6.01
CA THR A 113 2.98 -5.45 -5.32
C THR A 113 3.26 -5.20 -3.85
N ILE A 114 2.40 -4.43 -3.21
CA ILE A 114 2.40 -4.27 -1.76
C ILE A 114 0.99 -4.46 -1.20
N HIS A 115 0.87 -5.14 -0.07
CA HIS A 115 -0.36 -5.16 0.72
C HIS A 115 -0.09 -5.11 2.22
N SER A 116 -1.14 -5.02 3.03
CA SER A 116 -1.07 -5.00 4.49
C SER A 116 -1.99 -6.04 5.12
N HIS A 117 -1.54 -6.63 6.23
CA HIS A 117 -2.35 -7.56 7.01
C HIS A 117 -2.89 -6.92 8.31
N PRO A 118 -4.14 -7.25 8.70
CA PRO A 118 -4.65 -6.96 10.03
C PRO A 118 -3.82 -7.62 11.14
N TRP A 119 -3.86 -7.03 12.33
CA TRP A 119 -3.13 -7.51 13.51
C TRP A 119 -3.91 -8.58 14.30
N GLN A 120 -5.22 -8.68 14.07
CA GLN A 120 -6.11 -9.61 14.75
C GLN A 120 -5.74 -11.05 14.39
N LYS A 121 -5.66 -11.95 15.38
CA LYS A 121 -5.39 -13.39 15.16
C LYS A 121 -6.55 -14.14 14.52
N VAL A 122 -7.76 -13.62 14.64
CA VAL A 122 -8.98 -14.17 14.08
C VAL A 122 -9.74 -13.03 13.41
N LEU A 123 -10.05 -13.23 12.14
CA LEU A 123 -10.79 -12.27 11.31
C LEU A 123 -12.26 -12.63 11.34
N LYS A 124 -13.11 -11.63 11.55
CA LYS A 124 -14.57 -11.80 11.47
C LYS A 124 -14.99 -11.71 10.00
N MET A 125 -15.70 -12.72 9.52
CA MET A 125 -16.24 -12.72 8.16
C MET A 125 -17.56 -11.96 8.13
N THR A 126 -17.52 -10.69 7.74
CA THR A 126 -18.71 -9.88 7.49
C THR A 126 -19.43 -10.35 6.21
N PRO A 127 -20.69 -9.94 5.97
CA PRO A 127 -21.35 -10.20 4.69
C PRO A 127 -20.53 -9.73 3.47
N ALA A 128 -19.85 -8.58 3.58
CA ALA A 128 -18.96 -8.07 2.54
C ALA A 128 -17.74 -8.99 2.31
N ALA A 129 -17.10 -9.47 3.40
CA ALA A 129 -16.00 -10.43 3.32
C ALA A 129 -16.43 -11.75 2.65
N MET A 130 -17.60 -12.28 3.00
CA MET A 130 -18.13 -13.50 2.38
C MET A 130 -18.50 -13.28 0.91
N ALA A 131 -19.02 -12.10 0.54
CA ALA A 131 -19.30 -11.75 -0.86
C ALA A 131 -18.00 -11.66 -1.68
N TRP A 132 -16.98 -10.98 -1.14
CA TRP A 132 -15.65 -10.89 -1.74
C TRP A 132 -15.05 -12.28 -1.97
N SER A 133 -15.09 -13.15 -0.96
CA SER A 133 -14.64 -14.54 -1.04
C SER A 133 -15.34 -15.33 -2.14
N ARG A 134 -16.66 -15.19 -2.25
CA ARG A 134 -17.45 -15.86 -3.29
C ARG A 134 -17.03 -15.43 -4.69
N GLN A 135 -16.79 -14.13 -4.89
CA GLN A 135 -16.33 -13.60 -6.18
C GLN A 135 -14.95 -14.14 -6.55
N HIS A 136 -14.01 -14.08 -5.60
CA HIS A 136 -12.62 -14.45 -5.83
C HIS A 136 -12.35 -15.96 -5.70
N ARG A 137 -13.36 -16.73 -5.27
CA ARG A 137 -13.32 -18.19 -5.13
C ARG A 137 -12.17 -18.65 -4.25
N ASP A 138 -11.95 -17.95 -3.14
CA ASP A 138 -10.88 -18.25 -2.17
C ASP A 138 -11.26 -19.38 -1.19
N GLY A 139 -12.51 -19.87 -1.25
CA GLY A 139 -13.04 -20.97 -0.43
C GLY A 139 -13.53 -20.56 0.96
N ASN A 140 -13.58 -19.25 1.26
CA ASN A 140 -13.97 -18.75 2.58
C ASN A 140 -15.41 -18.20 2.65
N GLU A 141 -16.21 -18.35 1.60
CA GLU A 141 -17.51 -17.68 1.47
C GLU A 141 -18.61 -18.16 2.43
N ARG A 142 -18.34 -19.22 3.20
CA ARG A 142 -19.22 -19.78 4.24
C ARG A 142 -18.62 -19.72 5.64
N ALA A 143 -17.38 -19.24 5.77
CA ALA A 143 -16.72 -19.14 7.05
C ALA A 143 -17.33 -18.00 7.86
N SER A 144 -17.57 -18.22 9.16
CA SER A 144 -17.97 -17.16 10.09
C SER A 144 -16.76 -16.40 10.65
N SER A 145 -15.59 -17.04 10.64
CA SER A 145 -14.30 -16.45 10.99
C SER A 145 -13.15 -17.18 10.28
N LEU A 146 -12.02 -16.48 10.16
CA LEU A 146 -10.78 -17.03 9.62
C LEU A 146 -9.64 -16.85 10.61
N ARG A 147 -8.73 -17.82 10.69
CA ARG A 147 -7.46 -17.62 11.39
C ARG A 147 -6.57 -16.74 10.53
N ASN A 148 -6.04 -15.67 11.12
CA ASN A 148 -5.07 -14.82 10.45
C ASN A 148 -3.66 -15.37 10.66
N ASP A 149 -3.28 -16.33 9.82
CA ASP A 149 -1.93 -16.89 9.83
C ASP A 149 -0.87 -15.88 9.31
N GLY A 150 -1.31 -14.73 8.77
CA GLY A 150 -0.47 -13.64 8.29
C GLY A 150 -0.30 -12.46 9.25
N ALA A 151 -0.84 -12.51 10.48
CA ALA A 151 -0.89 -11.35 11.39
C ALA A 151 0.47 -10.66 11.64
N SER A 152 1.57 -11.39 11.51
CA SER A 152 2.95 -10.90 11.67
C SER A 152 3.86 -11.13 10.47
N GLY A 153 3.33 -11.56 9.33
CA GLY A 153 4.13 -11.80 8.12
C GLY A 153 3.35 -12.45 6.97
N PHE A 154 4.07 -12.91 5.94
CA PHE A 154 3.46 -13.53 4.77
C PHE A 154 2.77 -14.85 5.13
N SER A 155 1.49 -14.94 4.80
CA SER A 155 0.69 -16.15 4.86
C SER A 155 1.18 -17.18 3.81
N LYS A 156 0.67 -18.41 3.90
CA LYS A 156 0.94 -19.42 2.87
C LYS A 156 0.41 -19.00 1.50
N ALA A 157 -0.73 -18.31 1.46
CA ALA A 157 -1.34 -17.84 0.21
C ALA A 157 -0.47 -16.76 -0.45
N ASP A 158 0.05 -15.80 0.33
CA ASP A 158 0.93 -14.75 -0.23
C ASP A 158 2.17 -15.34 -0.88
N ARG A 159 2.80 -16.32 -0.21
CA ARG A 159 3.99 -17.01 -0.74
C ARG A 159 3.71 -17.76 -2.04
N ALA A 160 2.48 -18.23 -2.23
CA ALA A 160 2.08 -18.91 -3.46
C ALA A 160 1.86 -17.92 -4.62
N ASN A 161 1.59 -16.64 -4.33
CA ASN A 161 1.39 -15.59 -5.33
C ASN A 161 2.70 -14.95 -5.81
N GLY A 162 3.85 -15.30 -5.24
CA GLY A 162 5.18 -14.89 -5.68
C GLY A 162 5.82 -13.78 -4.83
N ASP A 163 6.80 -13.11 -5.42
CA ASP A 163 7.57 -12.04 -4.79
C ASP A 163 6.73 -10.76 -4.62
N GLY A 164 7.01 -9.98 -3.58
CA GLY A 164 6.18 -8.83 -3.21
C GLY A 164 6.45 -8.30 -1.79
N TRP A 165 5.79 -7.19 -1.47
CA TRP A 165 6.00 -6.43 -0.25
C TRP A 165 4.81 -6.56 0.69
N LEU A 166 5.07 -6.60 1.99
CA LEU A 166 4.03 -6.74 3.00
C LEU A 166 4.26 -5.79 4.17
N VAL A 167 3.18 -5.16 4.60
CA VAL A 167 3.09 -4.45 5.87
C VAL A 167 2.36 -5.34 6.89
N ALA A 168 3.09 -5.90 7.84
CA ALA A 168 2.52 -6.74 8.91
C ALA A 168 3.31 -6.60 10.20
N GLY A 169 2.62 -6.73 11.34
CA GLY A 169 3.26 -6.66 12.67
C GLY A 169 4.11 -5.39 12.91
N GLY A 170 3.69 -4.25 12.36
CA GLY A 170 4.43 -2.98 12.49
C GLY A 170 5.75 -2.94 11.71
N SER A 171 5.89 -3.70 10.63
CA SER A 171 7.12 -3.73 9.82
C SER A 171 6.84 -3.89 8.34
N LEU A 172 7.80 -3.41 7.55
CA LEU A 172 7.91 -3.69 6.14
C LEU A 172 8.70 -4.99 5.94
N LEU A 173 8.10 -5.92 5.22
CA LEU A 173 8.66 -7.20 4.84
C LEU A 173 8.72 -7.28 3.31
N HIS A 174 9.68 -8.05 2.82
CA HIS A 174 9.84 -8.34 1.40
C HIS A 174 10.00 -9.85 1.23
N ILE A 175 9.36 -10.45 0.23
CA ILE A 175 9.63 -11.84 -0.14
C ILE A 175 10.40 -11.88 -1.45
N VAL A 176 11.56 -12.53 -1.40
CA VAL A 176 12.48 -12.70 -2.53
C VAL A 176 12.89 -14.16 -2.58
N ASN A 177 12.71 -14.80 -3.74
CA ASN A 177 13.05 -16.22 -3.91
C ASN A 177 12.39 -17.11 -2.83
N GLY A 178 11.15 -16.79 -2.45
CA GLY A 178 10.38 -17.51 -1.43
C GLY A 178 10.80 -17.26 0.03
N LYS A 179 11.85 -16.47 0.27
CA LYS A 179 12.33 -16.11 1.62
C LYS A 179 11.81 -14.75 2.02
N SER A 180 11.27 -14.67 3.23
CA SER A 180 10.81 -13.39 3.78
C SER A 180 11.94 -12.71 4.54
N GLU A 181 12.14 -11.43 4.23
CA GLU A 181 13.12 -10.56 4.86
C GLU A 181 12.41 -9.39 5.52
N ARG A 182 12.87 -9.00 6.71
CA ARG A 182 12.41 -7.79 7.39
C ARG A 182 13.28 -6.63 6.94
N VAL A 183 12.68 -5.66 6.26
CA VAL A 183 13.39 -4.51 5.70
C VAL A 183 13.48 -3.38 6.74
N GLY A 184 12.45 -3.21 7.58
CA GLY A 184 12.51 -2.28 8.70
C GLY A 184 11.20 -2.13 9.47
N SER A 185 11.25 -1.45 10.61
CA SER A 185 10.05 -1.05 11.36
C SER A 185 9.36 0.16 10.73
N LEU A 186 8.05 0.22 10.97
CA LEU A 186 7.13 1.30 10.58
C LEU A 186 6.75 2.18 11.77
#